data_AF-A0A2E8EC10-F1
#
_entry.id   AF-A0A2E8EC10-F1
#
_cell.length_a   1.000
_cell.length_b   1.000
_cell.length_c   1.000
_cell.angle_alpha   90.00
_cell.angle_beta   90.00
_cell.angle_gamma   90.00
#
_symmetry.space_group_name_H-M   'P 1'
#
loop_
_entity.id
_entity.type
_entity.pdbx_description
1 polymer ?
#
loop_
_entity_poly.entity_id
_entity_poly.type
_entity_poly.pdbx_seq_one_letter_code
_entity_poly.pdbx_strand_id
1 'polypeptide(L)'
;MIQRQQERDARFLLPIIAGLSQRQYQLFFLVQGTFLRLAESGEMPVNDDVVRDTAQALAATYETASKGIIYEHRPSSLPAERLARELKPLLEGTNDQRPVASEPDLVEVLRRVERAAADARSALGGDARAYLDLVGRLMRSSSGGDATPDDPATSGGQKAGPGGDRTPSLIIP
;
A
#
# COMPACT_ATOMS: atom_id res chain seq x y z
N MET A 1 0.10 -11.44 -21.92
CA MET A 1 1.27 -11.17 -21.05
C MET A 1 0.88 -10.77 -19.63
N ILE A 2 -0.23 -10.04 -19.42
CA ILE A 2 -0.74 -9.61 -18.10
C ILE A 2 -0.97 -10.78 -17.14
N GLN A 3 -1.57 -11.89 -17.60
CA GLN A 3 -1.87 -13.03 -16.73
C GLN A 3 -0.62 -13.70 -16.13
N ARG A 4 0.46 -13.86 -16.91
CA ARG A 4 1.74 -14.38 -16.40
C ARG A 4 2.38 -13.43 -15.38
N GLN A 5 2.19 -12.11 -15.52
CA GLN A 5 2.67 -11.15 -14.53
C GLN A 5 1.86 -11.26 -13.23
N GLN A 6 0.53 -11.35 -13.31
CA GLN A 6 -0.34 -11.50 -12.14
C GLN A 6 -0.04 -12.80 -11.37
N GLU A 7 0.16 -13.91 -12.07
CA GLU A 7 0.56 -15.19 -11.46
C GLU A 7 1.90 -15.07 -10.73
N ARG A 8 2.87 -14.38 -11.34
CA ARG A 8 4.19 -14.15 -10.72
C ARG A 8 4.10 -13.23 -9.51
N ASP A 9 3.36 -12.14 -9.62
CA ASP A 9 3.11 -11.19 -8.55
C ASP A 9 2.41 -11.87 -7.36
N ALA A 10 1.38 -12.69 -7.63
CA ALA A 10 0.68 -13.48 -6.62
C ALA A 10 1.60 -14.51 -5.96
N ARG A 11 2.40 -15.25 -6.74
CA ARG A 11 3.33 -16.26 -6.21
C ARG A 11 4.40 -15.64 -5.30
N PHE A 12 4.77 -14.38 -5.54
CA PHE A 12 5.68 -13.64 -4.70
C PHE A 12 5.00 -13.04 -3.45
N LEU A 13 3.79 -12.45 -3.62
CA LEU A 13 3.08 -11.79 -2.53
C LEU A 13 2.47 -12.75 -1.50
N LEU A 14 1.93 -13.88 -1.94
CA LEU A 14 1.18 -14.79 -1.06
C LEU A 14 2.01 -15.25 0.15
N PRO A 15 3.27 -15.70 0.00
CA PRO A 15 4.11 -16.06 1.16
C PRO A 15 4.40 -14.89 2.11
N ILE A 16 4.42 -13.65 1.60
CA ILE A 16 4.67 -12.46 2.41
C ILE A 16 3.46 -12.18 3.30
N ILE A 17 2.25 -12.21 2.75
CA ILE A 17 1.03 -11.87 3.51
C ILE A 17 0.42 -13.07 4.25
N ALA A 18 0.84 -14.29 3.93
CA ALA A 18 0.36 -15.50 4.59
C ALA A 18 0.70 -15.48 6.09
N GLY A 19 -0.28 -15.85 6.91
CA GLY A 19 -0.13 -15.94 8.37
C GLY A 19 -0.12 -14.60 9.11
N LEU A 20 -0.30 -13.48 8.40
CA LEU A 20 -0.49 -12.18 9.06
C LEU A 20 -1.82 -12.14 9.82
N SER A 21 -1.78 -11.63 11.04
CA SER A 21 -3.00 -11.26 11.76
C SER A 21 -3.72 -10.11 11.03
N GLN A 22 -5.01 -9.90 11.31
CA GLN A 22 -5.76 -8.78 10.72
C GLN A 22 -5.07 -7.43 10.96
N ARG A 23 -4.52 -7.22 12.16
CA ARG A 23 -3.78 -6.01 12.51
C ARG A 23 -2.49 -5.90 11.71
N GLN A 24 -1.71 -6.97 11.60
CA GLN A 24 -0.48 -6.97 10.80
C GLN A 24 -0.76 -6.76 9.31
N TYR A 25 -1.88 -7.26 8.80
CA TYR A 25 -2.33 -7.00 7.44
C TYR A 25 -2.64 -5.51 7.23
N GLN A 26 -3.39 -4.89 8.15
CA GLN A 26 -3.66 -3.44 8.09
C GLN A 26 -2.37 -2.61 8.12
N LEU A 27 -1.44 -2.95 9.00
CA LEU A 27 -0.11 -2.32 9.07
C LEU A 27 0.68 -2.50 7.78
N PHE A 28 0.67 -3.71 7.21
CA PHE A 28 1.37 -3.99 5.97
C PHE A 28 0.91 -3.06 4.85
N PHE A 29 -0.41 -2.90 4.68
CA PHE A 29 -0.97 -1.99 3.66
C PHE A 29 -0.72 -0.51 3.97
N LEU A 30 -0.78 -0.10 5.24
CA LEU A 30 -0.42 1.27 5.67
C LEU A 30 1.03 1.62 5.26
N VAL A 31 1.96 0.72 5.58
CA VAL A 31 3.38 0.86 5.25
C VAL A 31 3.58 0.91 3.74
N GLN A 32 2.97 -0.01 2.99
CA GLN A 32 3.05 -0.01 1.52
C GLN A 32 2.52 1.28 0.89
N GLY A 33 1.35 1.75 1.34
CA GLY A 33 0.74 2.99 0.83
C GLY A 33 1.61 4.21 1.09
N THR A 34 2.29 4.26 2.24
CA THR A 34 3.23 5.33 2.58
C THR A 34 4.45 5.32 1.67
N PHE A 35 5.07 4.15 1.45
CA PHE A 35 6.21 4.04 0.54
C PHE A 35 5.85 4.43 -0.89
N LEU A 36 4.69 3.97 -1.38
CA LEU A 36 4.23 4.29 -2.73
C LEU A 36 3.98 5.81 -2.88
N ARG A 37 3.24 6.41 -1.94
CA ARG A 37 2.95 7.86 -1.97
C ARG A 37 4.23 8.70 -2.02
N LEU A 38 5.24 8.33 -1.21
CA LEU A 38 6.50 9.07 -1.17
C LEU A 38 7.39 8.78 -2.38
N ALA A 39 7.32 7.58 -2.96
CA ALA A 39 8.01 7.28 -4.22
C ALA A 39 7.37 8.00 -5.42
N GLU A 40 6.07 8.26 -5.37
CA GLU A 40 5.30 8.96 -6.42
C GLU A 40 5.40 10.48 -6.31
N SER A 41 5.72 11.05 -5.14
CA SER A 41 5.88 12.51 -4.99
C SER A 41 7.02 13.09 -5.82
N GLY A 42 7.99 12.25 -6.22
CA GLY A 42 9.15 12.66 -7.03
C GLY A 42 10.15 13.54 -6.28
N GLU A 43 9.93 13.81 -5.00
CA GLU A 43 10.80 14.67 -4.19
C GLU A 43 12.19 14.07 -3.94
N MET A 44 12.34 12.76 -4.16
CA MET A 44 13.58 12.02 -3.92
C MET A 44 13.58 10.68 -4.66
N PRO A 45 14.74 10.16 -5.10
CA PRO A 45 14.83 8.81 -5.65
C PRO A 45 14.55 7.75 -4.58
N VAL A 46 13.38 7.12 -4.65
CA VAL A 46 13.01 5.97 -3.81
C VAL A 46 13.01 4.72 -4.68
N ASN A 47 13.80 3.72 -4.29
CA ASN A 47 13.89 2.41 -4.91
C ASN A 47 13.81 1.31 -3.84
N ASP A 48 13.87 0.05 -4.24
CA ASP A 48 13.70 -1.09 -3.34
C ASP A 48 14.82 -1.17 -2.28
N ASP A 49 16.05 -0.72 -2.60
CA ASP A 49 17.15 -0.66 -1.62
C ASP A 49 16.87 0.37 -0.51
N VAL A 50 16.29 1.51 -0.87
CA VAL A 50 15.86 2.54 0.09
C VAL A 50 14.73 2.00 0.97
N VAL A 51 13.74 1.30 0.39
CA VAL A 51 12.66 0.66 1.15
C VAL A 51 13.21 -0.37 2.13
N ARG A 52 14.15 -1.21 1.68
CA ARG A 52 14.82 -2.21 2.52
C ARG A 52 15.55 -1.54 3.70
N ASP A 53 16.38 -0.54 3.43
CA ASP A 53 17.17 0.17 4.43
C ASP A 53 16.27 0.85 5.49
N THR A 54 15.19 1.51 5.06
CA THR A 54 14.20 2.08 5.98
C THR A 54 13.54 1.01 6.85
N ALA A 55 13.06 -0.07 6.24
CA ALA A 55 12.36 -1.14 6.96
C ALA A 55 13.28 -1.83 7.97
N GLN A 56 14.54 -2.09 7.58
CA GLN A 56 15.56 -2.69 8.44
C GLN A 56 15.84 -1.83 9.68
N ALA A 57 16.07 -0.53 9.50
CA ALA A 57 16.38 0.37 10.61
C ALA A 57 15.19 0.54 11.58
N LEU A 58 13.98 0.68 11.05
CA LEU A 58 12.77 0.77 11.88
C LEU A 58 12.51 -0.54 12.63
N ALA A 59 12.64 -1.70 11.97
CA ALA A 59 12.49 -3.00 12.61
C ALA A 59 13.48 -3.15 13.78
N ALA A 60 14.76 -2.84 13.55
CA ALA A 60 15.78 -2.91 14.59
C ALA A 60 15.48 -1.96 15.76
N THR A 61 14.93 -0.77 15.49
CA THR A 61 14.51 0.20 16.51
C THR A 61 13.38 -0.34 17.38
N TYR A 62 12.32 -0.89 16.77
CA TYR A 62 11.21 -1.48 17.54
C TYR A 62 11.60 -2.79 18.23
N GLU A 63 12.55 -3.56 17.68
CA GLU A 63 13.14 -4.72 18.37
C GLU A 63 13.86 -4.31 19.65
N THR A 64 14.63 -3.21 19.63
CA THR A 64 15.25 -2.68 20.85
C THR A 64 14.22 -2.12 21.82
N ALA A 65 13.21 -1.41 21.32
CA ALA A 65 12.14 -0.85 22.15
C ALA A 65 11.35 -1.96 22.87
N SER A 66 11.06 -3.08 22.19
CA SER A 66 10.40 -4.26 22.79
C SER A 66 11.17 -4.90 23.94
N LYS A 67 12.47 -4.60 24.05
CA LYS A 67 13.36 -5.05 25.13
C LYS A 67 13.55 -3.97 26.21
N GLY A 68 12.83 -2.85 26.13
CA GLY A 68 12.95 -1.70 27.02
C GLY A 68 14.19 -0.84 26.75
N ILE A 69 14.81 -0.95 25.58
CA ILE A 69 16.03 -0.20 25.23
C ILE A 69 15.63 1.01 24.36
N ILE A 70 15.92 2.20 24.88
CA ILE A 70 15.71 3.46 24.15
C ILE A 70 16.90 3.70 23.21
N TYR A 71 16.83 3.12 22.03
CA TYR A 71 17.84 3.29 20.97
C TYR A 71 17.17 3.36 19.60
N GLU A 72 17.60 4.30 18.78
CA GLU A 72 17.10 4.47 17.41
C GLU A 72 18.20 4.10 16.41
N HIS A 73 17.92 3.09 15.60
CA HIS A 73 18.80 2.72 14.49
C HIS A 73 18.60 3.71 13.34
N ARG A 74 19.71 4.19 12.77
CA ARG A 74 19.67 5.06 11.60
C ARG A 74 19.79 4.25 10.32
N PRO A 75 18.93 4.51 9.32
CA PRO A 75 19.16 4.02 7.97
C PRO A 75 20.52 4.47 7.42
N SER A 76 21.07 3.69 6.50
CA SER A 76 22.39 3.93 5.91
C SER A 76 22.43 5.08 4.89
N SER A 77 21.27 5.47 4.36
CA SER A 77 21.14 6.46 3.30
C SER A 77 20.19 7.60 3.65
N LEU A 78 20.49 8.81 3.17
CA LEU A 78 19.65 9.99 3.39
C LEU A 78 18.19 9.79 2.91
N PRO A 79 17.93 9.13 1.74
CA PRO A 79 16.57 8.81 1.36
C PRO A 79 15.84 7.91 2.33
N ALA A 80 16.53 6.90 2.88
CA ALA A 80 15.94 5.99 3.83
C ALA A 80 15.69 6.65 5.19
N GLU A 81 16.58 7.56 5.63
CA GLU A 81 16.38 8.39 6.82
C GLU A 81 15.12 9.26 6.72
N ARG A 82 14.91 9.90 5.57
CA ARG A 82 13.73 10.74 5.36
C ARG A 82 12.45 9.89 5.34
N LEU A 83 12.45 8.75 4.63
CA LEU A 83 11.33 7.81 4.67
C LEU A 83 11.03 7.35 6.10
N ALA A 84 12.05 7.03 6.90
CA ALA A 84 11.87 6.61 8.28
C ALA A 84 11.20 7.69 9.14
N ARG A 85 11.60 8.96 8.96
CA ARG A 85 11.01 10.12 9.67
C ARG A 85 9.55 10.35 9.32
N GLU A 86 9.16 10.11 8.07
CA GLU A 86 7.78 10.26 7.62
C GLU A 86 6.89 9.08 8.06
N LEU A 87 7.45 7.87 8.09
CA LEU A 87 6.72 6.67 8.46
C LEU A 87 6.53 6.55 9.98
N LYS A 88 7.52 6.94 10.78
CA LYS A 88 7.52 6.74 12.24
C LYS A 88 6.29 7.36 12.94
N PRO A 89 5.87 8.62 12.70
CA PRO A 89 4.65 9.17 13.30
C PRO A 89 3.38 8.40 12.93
N LEU A 90 3.33 7.81 11.72
CA LEU A 90 2.19 7.00 11.29
C LEU A 90 2.13 5.65 12.03
N LEU A 91 3.28 5.14 12.47
CA LEU A 91 3.40 3.89 13.24
C LEU A 91 3.15 4.12 14.75
N GLU A 92 3.63 5.24 15.28
CA GLU A 92 3.50 5.60 16.69
C GLU A 92 2.14 6.23 17.03
N GLY A 93 1.39 6.66 16.01
CA GLY A 93 0.15 7.41 16.19
C GLY A 93 0.44 8.89 16.43
N THR A 94 -0.56 9.74 16.16
CA THR A 94 -0.44 11.19 16.34
C THR A 94 -0.95 11.59 17.73
N ASN A 95 -0.30 12.57 18.38
CA ASN A 95 -0.77 13.34 19.56
C ASN A 95 -1.77 12.60 20.48
N ASP A 96 -1.25 11.90 21.49
CA ASP A 96 -1.99 11.16 22.53
C ASP A 96 -2.71 9.88 22.10
N GLN A 97 -2.65 9.49 20.82
CA GLN A 97 -3.11 8.18 20.37
C GLN A 97 -2.05 7.11 20.63
N ARG A 98 -2.51 5.92 20.98
CA ARG A 98 -1.63 4.75 21.11
C ARG A 98 -1.05 4.39 19.73
N PRO A 99 0.14 3.76 19.70
CA PRO A 99 0.69 3.18 18.49
C PRO A 99 -0.34 2.36 17.72
N VAL A 100 -0.29 2.43 16.38
CA VAL A 100 -1.26 1.73 15.52
C VAL A 100 -1.19 0.21 15.71
N ALA A 101 -0.08 -0.29 16.26
CA ALA A 101 0.06 -1.67 16.70
C ALA A 101 1.12 -1.85 17.79
N SER A 102 1.22 -3.07 18.30
CA SER A 102 2.26 -3.45 19.25
C SER A 102 3.64 -3.49 18.57
N GLU A 103 4.72 -3.27 19.33
CA GLU A 103 6.09 -3.35 18.79
C GLU A 103 6.37 -4.70 18.11
N PRO A 104 5.95 -5.87 18.65
CA PRO A 104 6.10 -7.14 17.94
C PRO A 104 5.41 -7.17 16.57
N ASP A 105 4.20 -6.60 16.45
CA ASP A 105 3.49 -6.51 15.17
C ASP A 105 4.23 -5.60 14.18
N LEU A 106 4.76 -4.47 14.66
CA LEU A 106 5.54 -3.54 13.85
C LEU A 106 6.82 -4.21 13.31
N VAL A 107 7.57 -4.89 14.19
CA VAL A 107 8.77 -5.65 13.83
C VAL A 107 8.43 -6.70 12.78
N GLU A 108 7.40 -7.49 13.01
CA GLU A 108 7.02 -8.62 12.16
C GLU A 108 6.58 -8.17 10.75
N VAL A 109 5.94 -7.00 10.63
CA VAL A 109 5.60 -6.40 9.34
C VAL A 109 6.84 -5.79 8.67
N LEU A 110 7.63 -4.99 9.39
CA LEU A 110 8.80 -4.33 8.82
C LEU A 110 9.86 -5.34 8.33
N ARG A 111 10.08 -6.43 9.06
CA ARG A 111 10.96 -7.54 8.63
C ARG A 111 10.46 -8.28 7.39
N ARG A 112 9.15 -8.31 7.16
CA ARG A 112 8.61 -8.84 5.90
C ARG A 112 8.84 -7.88 4.75
N VAL A 113 8.65 -6.59 4.96
CA VAL A 113 8.90 -5.58 3.93
C VAL A 113 10.37 -5.54 3.55
N GLU A 114 11.27 -5.58 4.54
CA GLU A 114 12.72 -5.68 4.32
C GLU A 114 13.08 -6.86 3.41
N ARG A 115 12.63 -8.07 3.76
CA ARG A 115 12.87 -9.29 2.96
C ARG A 115 12.26 -9.18 1.57
N ALA A 116 11.02 -8.70 1.47
CA ALA A 116 10.34 -8.55 0.19
C ALA A 116 11.07 -7.57 -0.73
N ALA A 117 11.51 -6.41 -0.21
CA ALA A 117 12.26 -5.44 -0.99
C ALA A 117 13.64 -5.99 -1.42
N ALA A 118 14.30 -6.79 -0.57
CA ALA A 118 15.55 -7.45 -0.93
C ALA A 118 15.38 -8.49 -2.05
N ASP A 119 14.31 -9.30 -1.99
CA ASP A 119 14.12 -10.44 -2.89
C ASP A 119 13.44 -10.08 -4.21
N ALA A 120 12.65 -8.99 -4.24
CA ALA A 120 11.76 -8.62 -5.34
C ALA A 120 12.47 -8.55 -6.69
N ARG A 121 13.66 -7.93 -6.76
CA ARG A 121 14.42 -7.81 -8.02
C ARG A 121 14.70 -9.17 -8.65
N SER A 122 15.12 -10.14 -7.83
CA SER A 122 15.45 -11.49 -8.28
C SER A 122 14.21 -12.32 -8.62
N ALA A 123 13.16 -12.24 -7.80
CA ALA A 123 11.96 -13.07 -7.93
C ALA A 123 11.02 -12.57 -9.04
N LEU A 124 10.95 -11.26 -9.23
CA LEU A 124 10.08 -10.60 -10.21
C LEU A 124 10.82 -10.26 -11.51
N GLY A 125 12.12 -10.54 -11.61
CA GLY A 125 12.93 -10.26 -12.81
C GLY A 125 12.82 -8.80 -13.26
N GLY A 126 12.81 -7.87 -12.30
CA GLY A 126 12.61 -6.44 -12.51
C GLY A 126 13.88 -5.62 -12.30
N ASP A 127 13.74 -4.31 -12.31
CA ASP A 127 14.81 -3.36 -12.05
C ASP A 127 14.92 -3.03 -10.54
N ALA A 128 15.52 -1.89 -10.20
CA ALA A 128 15.67 -1.44 -8.81
C ALA A 128 14.34 -1.05 -8.13
N ARG A 129 13.20 -1.05 -8.84
CA ARG A 129 11.87 -0.69 -8.32
C ARG A 129 10.86 -1.84 -8.42
N ALA A 130 11.33 -3.07 -8.61
CA ALA A 130 10.49 -4.25 -8.80
C ALA A 130 9.43 -4.42 -7.69
N TYR A 131 9.79 -4.16 -6.44
CA TYR A 131 8.90 -4.21 -5.29
C TYR A 131 7.89 -3.06 -5.30
N LEU A 132 8.35 -1.82 -5.50
CA LEU A 132 7.46 -0.65 -5.58
C LEU A 132 6.46 -0.76 -6.72
N ASP A 133 6.87 -1.29 -7.87
CA ASP A 133 5.99 -1.50 -9.01
C ASP A 133 4.92 -2.56 -8.73
N LEU A 134 5.30 -3.64 -8.03
CA LEU A 134 4.37 -4.65 -7.54
C LEU A 134 3.34 -4.04 -6.58
N VAL A 135 3.80 -3.27 -5.60
CA VAL A 135 2.93 -2.57 -4.64
C VAL A 135 1.99 -1.60 -5.37
N GLY A 136 2.50 -0.84 -6.34
CA GLY A 136 1.68 0.04 -7.17
C GLY A 136 0.59 -0.70 -7.94
N ARG A 137 0.90 -1.87 -8.51
CA ARG A 137 -0.11 -2.72 -9.18
C ARG A 137 -1.13 -3.28 -8.18
N LEU A 138 -0.70 -3.70 -7.00
CA LEU A 138 -1.57 -4.21 -5.95
C LEU A 138 -2.58 -3.14 -5.49
N MET A 139 -2.10 -1.94 -5.19
CA MET A 139 -2.97 -0.84 -4.72
C MET A 139 -3.96 -0.39 -5.79
N ARG A 140 -3.56 -0.33 -7.06
CA ARG A 140 -4.48 -0.03 -8.18
C ARG A 140 -5.53 -1.11 -8.39
N SER A 141 -5.17 -2.38 -8.20
CA SER A 141 -6.11 -3.51 -8.34
C SER A 141 -7.17 -3.50 -7.24
N SER A 142 -6.81 -3.10 -6.02
CA SER A 142 -7.75 -2.95 -4.90
C SER A 142 -8.73 -1.78 -5.06
N SER A 143 -8.33 -0.71 -5.77
CA SER A 143 -9.19 0.45 -6.04
C SER A 143 -10.06 0.30 -7.30
N GLY A 144 -9.76 -0.69 -8.17
CA GLY A 144 -10.45 -0.91 -9.45
C GLY A 144 -11.67 -1.84 -9.37
N GLY A 145 -12.12 -2.20 -8.17
CA GLY A 145 -13.27 -3.07 -7.94
C GLY A 145 -14.62 -2.37 -8.01
N ASP A 146 -14.90 -1.66 -9.11
CA ASP A 146 -16.24 -1.51 -9.74
C ASP A 146 -16.10 -0.59 -10.97
N ALA A 147 -15.66 -1.17 -12.08
CA ALA A 147 -15.96 -0.64 -13.40
C ALA A 147 -16.62 -1.78 -14.18
N THR A 148 -17.94 -1.87 -14.04
CA THR A 148 -18.77 -2.66 -14.93
C THR A 148 -18.46 -2.25 -16.38
N PRO A 149 -18.26 -3.21 -17.30
CA PRO A 149 -18.02 -2.89 -18.69
C PRO A 149 -19.24 -2.18 -19.29
N ASP A 150 -18.98 -1.10 -20.02
CA ASP A 150 -19.92 -0.47 -20.95
C ASP A 150 -20.61 -1.54 -21.82
N ASP A 151 -21.94 -1.54 -21.78
CA ASP A 151 -22.78 -2.27 -22.73
C ASP A 151 -22.93 -1.38 -23.98
N PRO A 152 -22.42 -1.78 -25.16
CA PRO A 152 -22.54 -0.96 -26.34
C PRO A 152 -23.88 -1.20 -27.05
N ALA A 153 -24.51 -0.07 -27.38
CA ALA A 153 -25.48 0.11 -28.47
C ALA A 153 -26.91 -0.45 -28.31
N THR A 154 -27.88 0.47 -28.30
CA THR A 154 -28.86 0.56 -29.39
C THR A 154 -29.33 2.01 -29.56
N SER A 155 -28.81 2.67 -30.60
CA SER A 155 -29.49 3.80 -31.23
C SER A 155 -30.39 3.25 -32.33
N GLY A 156 -31.68 3.55 -32.29
CA GLY A 156 -32.63 3.09 -33.31
C GLY A 156 -34.05 3.63 -33.16
N GLY A 157 -34.24 4.91 -33.49
CA GLY A 157 -35.41 5.52 -34.14
C GLY A 157 -36.86 5.16 -33.74
N GLN A 158 -37.60 6.19 -33.31
CA GLN A 158 -38.66 6.84 -34.12
C GLN A 158 -40.10 6.95 -33.51
N LYS A 159 -40.52 8.22 -33.40
CA LYS A 159 -41.85 8.86 -33.61
C LYS A 159 -42.91 8.99 -32.49
N ALA A 160 -43.31 10.27 -32.38
CA ALA A 160 -44.66 10.85 -32.21
C ALA A 160 -45.30 10.88 -30.80
N GLY A 161 -45.64 12.11 -30.34
CA GLY A 161 -46.43 12.38 -29.13
C GLY A 161 -47.94 12.10 -29.32
N PRO A 162 -48.88 12.71 -28.55
CA PRO A 162 -48.71 13.80 -27.57
C PRO A 162 -49.48 13.62 -26.23
N GLY A 163 -49.28 14.56 -25.29
CA GLY A 163 -50.28 14.93 -24.29
C GLY A 163 -50.07 14.39 -22.87
N GLY A 164 -50.18 15.27 -21.87
CA GLY A 164 -50.33 14.86 -20.48
C GLY A 164 -49.57 15.73 -19.48
N ASP A 165 -50.23 16.82 -19.13
CA ASP A 165 -50.08 17.73 -18.00
C ASP A 165 -49.02 17.54 -16.89
N ARG A 166 -48.53 18.70 -16.46
CA ARG A 166 -47.64 18.91 -15.31
C ARG A 166 -48.39 18.70 -14.00
N THR A 167 -47.77 18.01 -13.04
CA THR A 167 -47.78 18.38 -11.60
C THR A 167 -46.91 17.42 -10.80
N PRO A 168 -45.81 17.85 -10.16
CA PRO A 168 -45.27 17.13 -9.00
C PRO A 168 -46.05 17.57 -7.75
N SER A 169 -46.72 16.60 -7.11
CA SER A 169 -47.41 16.79 -5.83
C SER A 169 -46.38 16.91 -4.69
N LEU A 170 -46.64 17.87 -3.83
CA LEU A 170 -45.88 18.31 -2.66
C LEU A 170 -46.27 17.47 -1.41
N ILE A 171 -45.52 17.67 -0.31
CA ILE A 171 -45.78 17.33 1.13
C ILE A 171 -45.04 16.04 1.61
N ILE A 172 -43.87 16.13 2.28
CA ILE A 172 -43.58 16.41 3.73
C ILE A 172 -44.08 15.26 4.63
N PRO A 173 -43.34 14.75 5.65
CA PRO A 173 -42.37 15.44 6.54
C PRO A 173 -40.93 14.96 6.53
#